data_AF-A0A353A340-F1
#
_entry.id   AF-A0A353A340-F1
#
_cell.length_a   1.000
_cell.length_b   1.000
_cell.length_c   1.000
_cell.angle_alpha   90.00
_cell.angle_beta   90.00
_cell.angle_gamma   90.00
#
_symmetry.space_group_name_H-M   'P 1'
#
loop_
_entity.id
_entity.type
_entity.pdbx_description
1 polymer ?
#
loop_
_entity_poly.entity_id
_entity_poly.type
_entity_poly.pdbx_seq_one_letter_code
_entity_poly.pdbx_strand_id
1 'polypeptide(L)'
;MFAYDMETGKKKRHYILVDAEYAENVASRLRRHYAETLGREMPRLDLADWLTCCALDCGLQQGDNEVQVCIFHNPDKKELTHFVPSDLKDELDKQGFDVPGLGEFTVNCAAKESLVEGAPLPIQAALFILRDQGEGAITLISDTGAHLPELCQAAAESPRHPLTIMDMEQQMGTPGHVVLGFSMVHAMGLSQQDLQRG
;
A
#
# COMPACT_ATOMS: atom_id res chain seq x y z
N MET A 1 31.66 -29.00 -3.03
CA MET A 1 31.40 -27.71 -3.69
C MET A 1 30.10 -27.88 -4.43
N PHE A 2 28.98 -27.51 -3.80
CA PHE A 2 27.67 -27.60 -4.41
C PHE A 2 27.48 -26.33 -5.25
N ALA A 3 27.42 -26.49 -6.57
CA ALA A 3 27.02 -25.42 -7.45
C ALA A 3 25.58 -25.06 -7.11
N TYR A 4 25.37 -23.84 -6.63
CA TYR A 4 24.04 -23.26 -6.53
C TYR A 4 23.62 -22.94 -7.97
N ASP A 5 22.67 -23.70 -8.47
CA ASP A 5 22.00 -23.39 -9.72
C ASP A 5 21.22 -22.11 -9.48
N MET A 6 21.81 -20.97 -9.85
CA MET A 6 21.12 -19.69 -9.91
C MET A 6 20.27 -19.72 -11.18
N GLU A 7 19.20 -20.52 -11.16
CA GLU A 7 18.06 -20.21 -12.02
C GLU A 7 17.68 -18.77 -11.67
N THR A 8 17.86 -17.86 -12.62
CA THR A 8 17.36 -16.50 -12.53
C THR A 8 15.85 -16.58 -12.49
N GLY A 9 15.31 -16.77 -11.29
CA GLY A 9 13.88 -16.93 -11.06
C GLY A 9 13.15 -15.74 -11.66
N LYS A 10 12.07 -16.02 -12.40
CA LYS A 10 11.15 -15.01 -12.93
C LYS A 10 10.83 -14.03 -11.80
N LYS A 11 11.22 -12.76 -11.96
CA LYS A 11 10.92 -11.70 -10.98
C LYS A 11 9.43 -11.75 -10.65
N LYS A 12 9.11 -11.88 -9.36
CA LYS A 12 7.72 -11.89 -8.91
C LYS A 12 7.23 -10.45 -8.84
N ARG A 13 6.08 -10.20 -9.44
CA ARG A 13 5.48 -8.87 -9.48
C ARG A 13 4.49 -8.70 -8.34
N HIS A 14 4.53 -7.56 -7.66
CA HIS A 14 3.56 -7.16 -6.65
C HIS A 14 3.08 -5.76 -6.98
N TYR A 15 1.78 -5.54 -7.01
CA TYR A 15 1.17 -4.23 -7.21
C TYR A 15 0.65 -3.67 -5.89
N ILE A 16 1.09 -2.48 -5.48
CA ILE A 16 0.53 -1.76 -4.33
C ILE A 16 -0.25 -0.57 -4.87
N LEU A 17 -1.58 -0.61 -4.72
CA LEU A 17 -2.50 0.39 -5.23
C LEU A 17 -2.98 1.24 -4.05
N VAL A 18 -2.65 2.52 -4.06
CA VAL A 18 -2.90 3.43 -2.93
C VAL A 18 -3.87 4.52 -3.32
N ASP A 19 -4.98 4.63 -2.60
CA ASP A 19 -5.78 5.86 -2.58
C ASP A 19 -5.11 6.89 -1.66
N ALA A 20 -4.57 7.96 -2.25
CA ALA A 20 -3.81 8.98 -1.53
C ALA A 20 -4.67 9.73 -0.48
N GLU A 21 -5.93 10.01 -0.81
CA GLU A 21 -6.86 10.71 0.08
C GLU A 21 -7.22 9.83 1.28
N TYR A 22 -7.44 8.54 1.03
CA TYR A 22 -7.66 7.58 2.11
C TYR A 22 -6.44 7.46 3.02
N ALA A 23 -5.26 7.22 2.46
CA ALA A 23 -4.03 7.05 3.22
C ALA A 23 -3.68 8.30 4.05
N GLU A 24 -3.82 9.51 3.47
CA GLU A 24 -3.64 10.78 4.19
C GLU A 24 -4.63 10.96 5.33
N ASN A 25 -5.91 10.64 5.12
CA ASN A 25 -6.91 10.74 6.18
C ASN A 25 -6.59 9.80 7.35
N VAL A 26 -6.19 8.56 7.05
CA VAL A 26 -5.81 7.60 8.11
C VAL A 26 -4.54 8.07 8.83
N ALA A 27 -3.51 8.49 8.09
CA ALA A 27 -2.27 9.02 8.67
C ALA A 27 -2.54 10.25 9.55
N SER A 28 -3.39 11.18 9.09
CA SER A 28 -3.80 12.36 9.85
C SER A 28 -4.44 12.00 11.19
N ARG A 29 -5.38 11.03 11.17
CA ARG A 29 -6.09 10.56 12.35
C ARG A 29 -5.14 9.89 13.34
N LEU A 30 -4.26 9.01 12.87
CA LEU A 30 -3.30 8.30 13.71
C LEU A 30 -2.28 9.27 14.33
N ARG A 31 -1.71 10.18 13.53
CA ARG A 31 -0.78 11.20 14.02
C ARG A 31 -1.43 12.09 15.07
N ARG A 32 -2.67 12.52 14.87
CA ARG A 32 -3.40 13.33 15.86
C ARG A 32 -3.65 12.55 17.14
N HIS A 33 -4.14 11.33 17.02
CA HIS A 33 -4.42 10.48 18.18
C HIS A 33 -3.16 10.29 19.05
N TYR A 34 -2.04 9.87 18.45
CA TYR A 34 -0.81 9.69 19.21
C TYR A 34 -0.20 11.00 19.71
N ALA A 35 -0.41 12.11 19.01
CA ALA A 35 0.02 13.41 19.50
C ALA A 35 -0.69 13.82 20.79
N GLU A 36 -2.01 13.58 20.84
CA GLU A 36 -2.84 13.83 22.02
C GLU A 36 -2.46 12.88 23.18
N THR A 37 -2.34 11.58 22.90
CA THR A 37 -2.00 10.57 23.91
C THR A 37 -0.60 10.78 24.50
N LEU A 38 0.40 11.11 23.67
CA LEU A 38 1.80 11.23 24.10
C LEU A 38 2.18 12.65 24.52
N GLY A 39 1.32 13.64 24.28
CA GLY A 39 1.57 15.04 24.60
C GLY A 39 2.75 15.65 23.82
N ARG A 40 3.02 15.18 22.60
CA ARG A 40 4.10 15.68 21.73
C ARG A 40 3.68 15.63 20.26
N GLU A 41 4.34 16.42 19.40
CA GLU A 41 4.11 16.34 17.95
C GLU A 41 4.55 14.99 17.39
N MET A 42 3.73 14.41 16.52
CA MET A 42 4.05 13.16 15.82
C MET A 42 4.84 13.44 14.54
N PRO A 43 5.92 12.71 14.27
CA PRO A 43 6.65 12.82 13.02
C PRO A 43 5.75 12.45 11.83
N ARG A 44 6.14 12.90 10.64
CA ARG A 44 5.58 12.40 9.38
C ARG A 44 6.00 10.94 9.17
N LEU A 45 5.18 10.17 8.48
CA LEU A 45 5.43 8.77 8.18
C LEU A 45 6.51 8.66 7.11
N ASP A 46 7.50 7.79 7.32
CA ASP A 46 8.41 7.41 6.23
C ASP A 46 7.64 6.56 5.20
N LEU A 47 7.55 7.04 3.96
CA LEU A 47 6.77 6.40 2.90
C LEU A 47 7.39 5.06 2.49
N ALA A 48 8.72 4.98 2.41
CA ALA A 48 9.41 3.77 2.00
C ALA A 48 9.27 2.68 3.06
N ASP A 49 9.43 3.03 4.34
CA ASP A 49 9.21 2.11 5.46
C ASP A 49 7.74 1.66 5.50
N TRP A 50 6.79 2.58 5.31
CA TRP A 50 5.36 2.24 5.29
C TRP A 50 5.01 1.27 4.16
N LEU A 51 5.45 1.53 2.93
CA LEU A 51 5.20 0.66 1.77
C LEU A 51 5.88 -0.72 1.94
N THR A 52 7.06 -0.73 2.55
CA THR A 52 7.77 -1.98 2.89
C THR A 52 6.96 -2.80 3.89
N CYS A 53 6.45 -2.18 4.97
CA CYS A 53 5.57 -2.85 5.92
C CYS A 53 4.29 -3.36 5.24
N CYS A 54 3.65 -2.57 4.38
CA CYS A 54 2.46 -3.01 3.65
C CYS A 54 2.73 -4.26 2.81
N ALA A 55 3.86 -4.30 2.10
CA ALA A 55 4.23 -5.45 1.29
C ALA A 55 4.44 -6.71 2.15
N LEU A 56 5.15 -6.58 3.28
CA LEU A 56 5.42 -7.66 4.21
C LEU A 56 4.14 -8.18 4.88
N ASP A 57 3.28 -7.29 5.37
CA ASP A 57 2.01 -7.66 6.01
C ASP A 57 1.06 -8.35 5.02
N CYS A 58 1.19 -8.05 3.72
CA CYS A 58 0.46 -8.71 2.64
C CYS A 58 1.12 -9.99 2.12
N GLY A 59 2.20 -10.45 2.75
CA GLY A 59 2.82 -11.75 2.49
C GLY A 59 3.92 -11.75 1.43
N LEU A 60 4.43 -10.59 1.00
CA LEU A 60 5.61 -10.54 0.13
C LEU A 60 6.79 -11.24 0.83
N GLN A 61 7.30 -12.30 0.19
CA GLN A 61 8.42 -13.09 0.72
C GLN A 61 9.74 -12.55 0.19
N GLN A 62 10.85 -12.85 0.89
CA GLN A 62 12.19 -12.51 0.41
C GLN A 62 12.46 -13.06 -0.99
N GLY A 63 13.17 -12.28 -1.80
CA GLY A 63 13.48 -12.63 -3.18
C GLY A 63 13.80 -11.42 -4.07
N ASP A 64 13.98 -11.67 -5.35
CA ASP A 64 14.12 -10.64 -6.39
C ASP A 64 12.72 -10.22 -6.88
N ASN A 65 12.00 -9.50 -6.02
CA ASN A 65 10.65 -9.02 -6.31
C ASN A 65 10.70 -7.66 -7.01
N GLU A 66 9.76 -7.43 -7.93
CA GLU A 66 9.48 -6.14 -8.56
C GLU A 66 8.16 -5.61 -7.99
N VAL A 67 8.22 -4.54 -7.20
CA VAL A 67 7.05 -3.95 -6.54
C VAL A 67 6.66 -2.65 -7.24
N GLN A 68 5.50 -2.67 -7.89
CA GLN A 68 4.93 -1.53 -8.58
C GLN A 68 3.92 -0.83 -7.68
N VAL A 69 4.28 0.35 -7.18
CA VAL A 69 3.43 1.17 -6.33
C VAL A 69 2.76 2.24 -7.21
N CYS A 70 1.43 2.28 -7.17
CA CYS A 70 0.63 3.29 -7.85
C CYS A 70 -0.15 4.10 -6.83
N ILE A 71 0.20 5.38 -6.67
CA ILE A 71 -0.47 6.32 -5.77
C ILE A 71 -1.47 7.14 -6.61
N PHE A 72 -2.75 6.92 -6.36
CA PHE A 72 -3.82 7.63 -7.02
C PHE A 72 -4.28 8.82 -6.18
N HIS A 73 -4.25 10.02 -6.73
CA HIS A 73 -4.54 11.25 -6.00
C HIS A 73 -5.51 12.17 -6.74
N ASN A 74 -6.18 13.06 -6.04
CA ASN A 74 -7.00 14.09 -6.68
C ASN A 74 -6.11 15.03 -7.52
N PRO A 75 -6.61 15.56 -8.66
CA PRO A 75 -5.82 16.40 -9.57
C PRO A 75 -5.17 17.63 -8.96
N ASP A 76 -5.75 18.18 -7.89
CA ASP A 76 -5.28 19.35 -7.17
C ASP A 76 -4.28 19.03 -6.05
N LYS A 77 -4.13 17.74 -5.69
CA LYS A 77 -3.19 17.29 -4.67
C LYS A 77 -1.77 17.30 -5.23
N LYS A 78 -0.89 18.05 -4.56
CA LYS A 78 0.55 18.15 -4.89
C LYS A 78 1.43 17.36 -3.94
N GLU A 79 0.99 17.17 -2.71
CA GLU A 79 1.80 16.58 -1.66
C GLU A 79 0.99 15.61 -0.78
N LEU A 80 1.69 14.59 -0.27
CA LEU A 80 1.28 13.75 0.86
C LEU A 80 1.78 14.39 2.17
N THR A 81 1.00 15.30 2.74
CA THR A 81 1.39 16.17 3.87
C THR A 81 1.76 15.43 5.14
N HIS A 82 1.25 14.20 5.33
CA HIS A 82 1.57 13.37 6.48
C HIS A 82 2.74 12.40 6.26
N PHE A 83 3.36 12.41 5.08
CA PHE A 83 4.43 11.50 4.69
C PHE A 83 5.74 12.24 4.36
N VAL A 84 6.83 11.48 4.34
CA VAL A 84 8.15 11.87 3.81
C VAL A 84 8.72 10.71 2.99
N PRO A 85 9.20 10.95 1.74
CA PRO A 85 8.99 12.14 0.92
C PRO A 85 7.51 12.49 0.70
N SER A 86 7.22 13.75 0.32
CA SER A 86 5.85 14.28 0.23
C SER A 86 5.45 14.76 -1.15
N ASP A 87 6.35 15.31 -1.96
CA ASP A 87 5.98 15.87 -3.26
C ASP A 87 5.64 14.77 -4.28
N LEU A 88 4.38 14.73 -4.72
CA LEU A 88 3.87 13.68 -5.60
C LEU A 88 4.58 13.63 -6.95
N LYS A 89 5.12 14.76 -7.43
CA LYS A 89 5.69 14.85 -8.77
C LYS A 89 7.21 14.76 -8.76
N ASP A 90 7.86 15.55 -7.92
CA ASP A 90 9.30 15.75 -7.95
C ASP A 90 10.05 14.79 -7.01
N GLU A 91 9.40 14.30 -5.95
CA GLU A 91 10.01 13.37 -4.98
C GLU A 91 9.46 11.93 -5.07
N LEU A 92 8.28 11.72 -5.64
CA LEU A 92 7.59 10.42 -5.64
C LEU A 92 7.40 9.81 -7.04
N ASP A 93 6.88 10.57 -8.01
CA ASP A 93 6.62 10.02 -9.34
C ASP A 93 7.90 9.49 -10.01
N LYS A 94 7.82 8.25 -10.48
CA LYS A 94 8.90 7.50 -11.16
C LYS A 94 10.17 7.34 -10.32
N GLN A 95 10.07 7.53 -9.01
CA GLN A 95 11.17 7.24 -8.09
C GLN A 95 11.14 5.78 -7.67
N GLY A 96 12.31 5.23 -7.39
CA GLY A 96 12.45 3.87 -6.90
C GLY A 96 13.34 3.79 -5.67
N PHE A 97 13.14 2.74 -4.88
CA PHE A 97 13.99 2.42 -3.74
C PHE A 97 14.15 0.90 -3.61
N ASP A 98 15.34 0.48 -3.18
CA ASP A 98 15.67 -0.92 -2.97
C ASP A 98 15.55 -1.29 -1.49
N VAL A 99 14.87 -2.41 -1.22
CA VAL A 99 14.82 -3.01 0.11
C VAL A 99 15.64 -4.29 0.09
N PRO A 100 16.83 -4.32 0.75
CA PRO A 100 17.73 -5.46 0.70
C PRO A 100 17.05 -6.79 1.08
N GLY A 101 17.13 -7.76 0.18
CA GLY A 101 16.55 -9.09 0.36
C GLY A 101 15.03 -9.17 0.17
N LEU A 102 14.35 -8.04 -0.07
CA LEU A 102 12.91 -8.00 -0.31
C LEU A 102 12.57 -7.65 -1.77
N GLY A 103 13.20 -6.63 -2.37
CA GLY A 103 12.93 -6.29 -3.76
C GLY A 103 13.10 -4.80 -4.08
N GLU A 104 12.88 -4.48 -5.34
CA GLU A 104 12.94 -3.12 -5.90
C GLU A 104 11.52 -2.56 -5.98
N PHE A 105 11.31 -1.39 -5.38
CA PHE A 105 10.04 -0.67 -5.40
C PHE A 105 10.12 0.48 -6.39
N THR A 106 9.11 0.62 -7.25
CA THR A 106 8.93 1.78 -8.13
C THR A 106 7.62 2.46 -7.81
N VAL A 107 7.65 3.76 -7.54
CA VAL A 107 6.49 4.58 -7.22
C VAL A 107 6.07 5.37 -8.46
N ASN A 108 4.78 5.30 -8.79
CA ASN A 108 4.16 6.10 -9.84
C ASN A 108 2.97 6.85 -9.26
N CYS A 109 2.84 8.13 -9.58
CA CYS A 109 1.73 8.95 -9.11
C CYS A 109 0.77 9.24 -10.27
N ALA A 110 -0.52 8.95 -10.06
CA ALA A 110 -1.55 9.12 -11.08
C ALA A 110 -2.69 9.99 -10.54
N ALA A 111 -2.97 11.10 -11.22
CA ALA A 111 -4.13 11.92 -10.92
C ALA A 111 -5.42 11.18 -11.34
N LYS A 112 -6.42 11.15 -10.46
CA LYS A 112 -7.76 10.64 -10.74
C LYS A 112 -8.42 11.59 -11.75
N GLU A 113 -8.61 11.15 -13.00
CA GLU A 113 -9.34 11.96 -13.99
C GLU A 113 -10.76 12.28 -13.46
N SER A 114 -11.25 13.48 -13.76
CA SER A 114 -12.50 14.00 -13.18
C SER A 114 -13.72 13.14 -13.51
N LEU A 115 -14.57 12.93 -12.49
CA LEU A 115 -15.92 12.34 -12.52
C LEU A 115 -16.13 11.20 -13.53
N VAL A 116 -15.40 10.09 -13.35
CA VAL A 116 -15.83 8.81 -13.92
C VAL A 116 -16.96 8.29 -13.04
N GLU A 117 -18.18 8.15 -13.58
CA GLU A 117 -19.23 7.38 -12.92
C GLU A 117 -18.73 5.95 -12.69
N GLY A 118 -18.69 5.48 -11.43
CA GLY A 118 -18.26 4.12 -11.11
C GLY A 118 -17.34 4.04 -9.89
N ALA A 119 -16.57 2.96 -9.82
CA ALA A 119 -15.65 2.70 -8.72
C ALA A 119 -14.51 3.72 -8.66
N PRO A 120 -13.95 4.04 -7.48
CA PRO A 120 -12.71 4.79 -7.37
C PRO A 120 -11.57 4.19 -8.22
N LEU A 121 -10.69 5.04 -8.76
CA LEU A 121 -9.61 4.61 -9.67
C LEU A 121 -8.69 3.49 -9.12
N PRO A 122 -8.28 3.49 -7.83
CA PRO A 122 -7.54 2.36 -7.25
C PRO A 122 -8.30 1.03 -7.36
N ILE A 123 -9.61 1.05 -7.16
CA ILE A 123 -10.48 -0.12 -7.26
C ILE A 123 -10.60 -0.57 -8.72
N GLN A 124 -10.77 0.39 -9.64
CA GLN A 124 -10.77 0.09 -11.08
C GLN A 124 -9.46 -0.58 -11.52
N ALA A 125 -8.31 -0.07 -11.05
CA ALA A 125 -7.00 -0.63 -11.34
C ALA A 125 -6.86 -2.05 -10.77
N ALA A 126 -7.32 -2.30 -9.54
CA ALA A 126 -7.33 -3.64 -8.95
C ALA A 126 -8.17 -4.61 -9.79
N LEU A 127 -9.40 -4.23 -10.15
CA LEU A 127 -10.28 -5.04 -10.99
C LEU A 127 -9.70 -5.30 -12.38
N PHE A 128 -9.01 -4.32 -12.96
CA PHE A 128 -8.32 -4.49 -14.24
C PHE A 128 -7.21 -5.54 -14.14
N ILE A 129 -6.36 -5.47 -13.12
CA ILE A 129 -5.27 -6.45 -12.93
C ILE A 129 -5.86 -7.84 -12.66
N LEU A 130 -6.88 -7.95 -11.81
CA LEU A 130 -7.55 -9.23 -11.53
C LEU A 130 -8.07 -9.89 -12.81
N ARG A 131 -8.64 -9.12 -13.73
CA ARG A 131 -9.22 -9.62 -14.98
C ARG A 131 -8.20 -9.83 -16.11
N ASP A 132 -6.95 -9.41 -15.92
CA ASP A 132 -5.88 -9.58 -16.89
C ASP A 132 -5.34 -11.02 -16.90
N GLN A 133 -4.59 -11.39 -17.95
CA GLN A 133 -3.94 -12.70 -18.06
C GLN A 133 -2.57 -12.77 -17.38
N GLY A 134 -2.13 -11.68 -16.73
CA GLY A 134 -0.88 -11.59 -16.01
C GLY A 134 -0.78 -12.45 -14.74
N GLU A 135 0.27 -12.20 -13.97
CA GLU A 135 0.50 -12.79 -12.66
C GLU A 135 1.08 -11.72 -11.73
N GLY A 136 0.68 -11.73 -10.46
CA GLY A 136 1.25 -10.85 -9.45
C GLY A 136 0.26 -10.52 -8.33
N ALA A 137 0.76 -10.47 -7.10
CA ALA A 137 -0.06 -10.13 -5.93
C ALA A 137 -0.50 -8.66 -5.99
N ILE A 138 -1.66 -8.36 -5.40
CA ILE A 138 -2.23 -7.00 -5.34
C ILE A 138 -2.46 -6.65 -3.87
N THR A 139 -1.89 -5.54 -3.42
CA THR A 139 -2.24 -4.88 -2.18
C THR A 139 -3.06 -3.63 -2.52
N LEU A 140 -4.30 -3.55 -2.05
CA LEU A 140 -5.18 -2.41 -2.25
C LEU A 140 -5.35 -1.64 -0.94
N ILE A 141 -4.87 -0.40 -0.89
CA ILE A 141 -5.02 0.52 0.24
C ILE A 141 -6.09 1.56 -0.14
N SER A 142 -7.34 1.28 0.20
CA SER A 142 -8.50 2.12 -0.14
C SER A 142 -9.68 1.82 0.77
N ASP A 143 -10.58 2.78 0.93
CA ASP A 143 -11.96 2.47 1.31
C ASP A 143 -12.62 1.71 0.15
N THR A 144 -13.03 0.47 0.38
CA THR A 144 -13.64 -0.38 -0.63
C THR A 144 -15.16 -0.23 -0.68
N GLY A 145 -15.79 0.25 0.39
CA GLY A 145 -17.23 0.49 0.50
C GLY A 145 -18.10 -0.54 -0.21
N ALA A 146 -18.93 -0.05 -1.14
CA ALA A 146 -19.87 -0.89 -1.90
C ALA A 146 -19.21 -1.82 -2.94
N HIS A 147 -17.92 -1.65 -3.24
CA HIS A 147 -17.21 -2.42 -4.26
C HIS A 147 -16.52 -3.68 -3.72
N LEU A 148 -16.51 -3.87 -2.39
CA LEU A 148 -15.91 -5.06 -1.77
C LEU A 148 -16.43 -6.39 -2.36
N PRO A 149 -17.75 -6.60 -2.57
CA PRO A 149 -18.23 -7.85 -3.16
C PRO A 149 -17.68 -8.12 -4.57
N GLU A 150 -17.55 -7.08 -5.39
CA GLU A 150 -17.01 -7.20 -6.76
C GLU A 150 -15.52 -7.57 -6.73
N LEU A 151 -14.74 -6.93 -5.85
CA LEU A 151 -13.32 -7.24 -5.65
C LEU A 151 -13.11 -8.69 -5.20
N CYS A 152 -13.88 -9.14 -4.20
CA CYS A 152 -13.80 -10.52 -3.71
C CYS A 152 -14.18 -11.54 -4.79
N GLN A 153 -15.21 -11.26 -5.58
CA GLN A 153 -15.60 -12.14 -6.68
C GLN A 153 -14.49 -12.23 -7.73
N ALA A 154 -13.97 -11.10 -8.19
CA ALA A 154 -12.91 -11.06 -9.20
C ALA A 154 -11.62 -11.76 -8.71
N ALA A 155 -11.27 -11.60 -7.43
CA ALA A 155 -10.14 -12.28 -6.81
C ALA A 155 -10.34 -13.80 -6.74
N ALA A 156 -11.54 -14.28 -6.41
CA ALA A 156 -11.86 -15.70 -6.38
C ALA A 156 -11.78 -16.36 -7.77
N GLU A 157 -12.13 -15.60 -8.82
CA GLU A 157 -12.02 -16.03 -10.23
C GLU A 157 -10.56 -16.00 -10.75
N SER A 158 -9.65 -15.34 -10.02
CA SER A 158 -8.31 -14.98 -10.50
C SER A 158 -7.20 -15.37 -9.50
N PRO A 159 -6.99 -16.67 -9.21
CA PRO A 159 -6.03 -17.14 -8.21
C PRO A 159 -4.56 -16.81 -8.52
N ARG A 160 -4.25 -16.37 -9.75
CA ARG A 160 -2.93 -15.86 -10.17
C ARG A 160 -2.61 -14.47 -9.62
N HIS A 161 -3.64 -13.78 -9.13
CA HIS A 161 -3.56 -12.44 -8.55
C HIS A 161 -4.12 -12.45 -7.12
N PRO A 162 -3.37 -12.99 -6.14
CA PRO A 162 -3.78 -12.88 -4.74
C PRO A 162 -4.04 -11.41 -4.37
N LEU A 163 -5.25 -11.10 -3.90
CA LEU A 163 -5.66 -9.77 -3.48
C LEU A 163 -5.64 -9.67 -1.95
N THR A 164 -4.98 -8.65 -1.45
CA THR A 164 -5.04 -8.22 -0.05
C THR A 164 -5.53 -6.78 0.02
N ILE A 165 -6.56 -6.51 0.81
CA ILE A 165 -7.12 -5.18 1.07
C ILE A 165 -6.59 -4.70 2.43
N MET A 166 -6.05 -3.49 2.45
CA MET A 166 -5.57 -2.82 3.66
C MET A 166 -6.45 -1.61 3.96
N ASP A 167 -7.22 -1.71 5.02
CA ASP A 167 -8.12 -0.66 5.48
C ASP A 167 -8.15 -0.58 7.02
N MET A 168 -8.88 0.40 7.55
CA MET A 168 -9.11 0.58 8.98
C MET A 168 -10.42 -0.09 9.46
N GLU A 169 -11.21 -0.68 8.55
CA GLU A 169 -12.60 -1.07 8.77
C GLU A 169 -12.80 -2.58 8.66
N GLN A 170 -11.88 -3.35 9.25
CA GLN A 170 -11.99 -4.80 9.27
C GLN A 170 -13.32 -5.26 9.89
N GLN A 171 -14.12 -5.97 9.09
CA GLN A 171 -15.01 -6.97 9.65
C GLN A 171 -14.17 -8.20 9.99
N MET A 172 -14.01 -8.45 11.29
CA MET A 172 -13.25 -9.58 11.84
C MET A 172 -13.51 -10.87 11.05
N GLY A 173 -12.46 -11.48 10.49
CA GLY A 173 -12.53 -12.78 9.82
C GLY A 173 -12.69 -12.76 8.30
N THR A 174 -12.63 -11.60 7.64
CA THR A 174 -12.68 -11.53 6.16
C THR A 174 -11.32 -11.95 5.56
N PRO A 175 -11.23 -13.04 4.77
CA PRO A 175 -9.98 -13.47 4.15
C PRO A 175 -9.42 -12.39 3.22
N GLY A 176 -8.11 -12.17 3.23
CA GLY A 176 -7.47 -11.16 2.38
C GLY A 176 -7.61 -9.72 2.89
N HIS A 177 -7.89 -9.50 4.18
CA HIS A 177 -7.88 -8.17 4.78
C HIS A 177 -6.80 -8.03 5.85
N VAL A 178 -6.13 -6.87 5.87
CA VAL A 178 -5.07 -6.52 6.83
C VAL A 178 -5.35 -5.12 7.40
N VAL A 179 -5.16 -4.95 8.72
CA VAL A 179 -5.36 -3.64 9.37
C VAL A 179 -4.23 -2.70 8.96
N LEU A 180 -4.58 -1.58 8.33
CA LEU A 180 -3.61 -0.59 7.86
C LEU A 180 -2.84 0.10 9.00
N GLY A 181 -3.48 0.28 10.15
CA GLY A 181 -2.95 1.05 11.27
C GLY A 181 -1.58 0.61 11.79
N PHE A 182 -1.28 -0.69 11.80
CA PHE A 182 0.01 -1.18 12.30
C PHE A 182 1.18 -0.71 11.45
N SER A 183 1.09 -0.86 10.13
CA SER A 183 2.11 -0.40 9.18
C SER A 183 2.37 1.10 9.30
N MET A 184 1.31 1.91 9.45
CA MET A 184 1.40 3.36 9.58
C MET A 184 2.03 3.79 10.90
N VAL A 185 1.69 3.11 12.00
CA VAL A 185 2.26 3.42 13.31
C VAL A 185 3.74 3.06 13.37
N HIS A 186 4.14 1.94 12.74
CA HIS A 186 5.55 1.60 12.57
C HIS A 186 6.31 2.69 11.81
N ALA A 187 5.77 3.15 10.67
CA ALA A 187 6.37 4.20 9.85
C ALA A 187 6.45 5.59 10.52
N MET A 188 5.69 5.82 11.60
CA MET A 188 5.86 7.00 12.46
C MET A 188 7.07 6.90 13.41
N GLY A 189 7.79 5.77 13.43
CA GLY A 189 8.93 5.58 14.32
C GLY A 189 8.54 5.54 15.80
N LEU A 190 7.30 5.15 16.11
CA LEU A 190 6.84 5.02 17.50
C LEU A 190 7.47 3.80 18.17
N SER A 191 7.95 3.99 19.40
CA SER A 191 8.55 2.92 20.18
C SER A 191 7.48 2.00 20.77
N GLN A 192 7.87 0.79 21.19
CA GLN A 192 6.95 -0.09 21.93
C GLN A 192 6.40 0.55 23.22
N GLN A 193 7.14 1.46 23.85
CA GLN A 193 6.66 2.18 25.03
C GLN A 193 5.59 3.22 24.68
N ASP A 194 5.70 3.86 23.51
CA ASP A 194 4.67 4.77 23.01
C ASP A 194 3.37 4.01 22.74
N LEU A 195 3.47 2.81 22.16
CA LEU A 195 2.33 1.93 21.86
C LEU A 195 1.58 1.45 23.11
N GLN A 196 2.27 1.28 24.24
CA GLN A 196 1.66 0.85 25.50
C GLN A 196 0.89 1.97 26.21
N ARG A 197 1.08 3.23 25.80
CA ARG A 197 0.42 4.40 26.37
C ARG A 197 -0.78 4.88 25.56
N GLY A 198 -0.90 4.44 24.30
CA GLY A 198 -2.04 4.67 23.40
C GLY A 198 -3.14 3.65 23.60
#